data_AF-A0A316FX53-F1
#
_entry.id   AF-A0A316FX53-F1
#
_cell.length_a   1.000
_cell.length_b   1.000
_cell.length_c   1.000
_cell.angle_alpha   90.00
_cell.angle_beta   90.00
_cell.angle_gamma   90.00
#
_symmetry.space_group_name_H-M   'P 1'
#
loop_
_entity.id
_entity.type
_entity.pdbx_description
1 polymer ?
#
loop_
_entity_poly.entity_id
_entity_poly.type
_entity_poly.pdbx_seq_one_letter_code
_entity_poly.pdbx_strand_id
1 'polypeptide(L)' 'MNGFLKELLRLRRGAWEMVASTLIALGVIMLMQPFVMELFTYSFIVTLIGTVMFVIVSHFAE' A
#
# COMPACT_ATOMS: atom_id res chain seq x y z
N MET A 1 16.12 -11.31 5.88
CA MET A 1 15.69 -10.43 4.76
C MET A 1 15.28 -11.17 3.49
N ASN A 2 15.81 -12.37 3.20
CA ASN A 2 15.44 -13.12 1.96
C ASN A 2 14.07 -13.82 1.99
N GLY A 3 13.46 -14.01 3.18
CA GLY A 3 12.13 -14.64 3.31
C GLY A 3 10.99 -13.73 2.83
N PHE A 4 11.02 -12.46 3.23
CA PHE A 4 10.01 -11.45 2.85
C PHE A 4 9.97 -11.21 1.34
N LEU A 5 11.15 -11.10 0.70
CA LEU A 5 11.25 -11.00 -0.76
C LEU A 5 10.79 -12.28 -1.48
N LYS A 6 11.06 -13.46 -0.92
CA LYS A 6 10.53 -14.74 -1.46
C LYS A 6 9.02 -14.87 -1.31
N GLU A 7 8.42 -14.31 -0.25
CA GLU A 7 6.96 -14.31 -0.07
C GLU A 7 6.25 -13.27 -0.96
N LEU A 8 6.88 -12.10 -1.15
CA LEU A 8 6.45 -11.12 -2.14
C LEU A 8 6.45 -11.72 -3.57
N LEU A 9 7.53 -12.46 -3.91
CA LEU A 9 7.67 -13.20 -5.18
C LEU A 9 6.78 -14.44 -5.29
N ARG A 10 6.36 -15.05 -4.17
CA ARG A 10 5.46 -16.23 -4.16
C ARG A 10 3.97 -15.87 -4.17
N LEU A 11 3.60 -14.60 -4.31
CA LEU A 11 2.19 -14.14 -4.29
C LEU A 11 1.43 -14.62 -3.06
N ARG A 12 2.12 -14.78 -1.91
CA ARG A 12 1.44 -15.15 -0.66
C ARG A 12 0.69 -13.92 -0.18
N ARG A 13 -0.64 -14.03 -0.12
CA ARG A 13 -1.60 -12.96 0.20
C ARG A 13 -1.15 -12.05 1.35
N GLY A 14 -0.58 -12.62 2.43
CA GLY A 14 -0.10 -11.86 3.59
C GLY A 14 1.01 -10.83 3.31
N ALA A 15 1.93 -11.07 2.37
CA ALA A 15 2.96 -10.07 2.04
C ALA A 15 2.37 -8.90 1.24
N TRP A 16 1.42 -9.19 0.34
CA TRP A 16 0.73 -8.18 -0.47
C TRP A 16 -0.26 -7.34 0.35
N GLU A 17 -0.88 -7.90 1.39
CA GLU A 17 -1.72 -7.14 2.32
C GLU A 17 -0.90 -6.11 3.12
N MET A 18 0.31 -6.46 3.54
CA MET A 18 1.20 -5.50 4.19
C MET A 18 1.64 -4.39 3.26
N VAL A 19 1.91 -4.69 1.98
CA VAL A 19 2.25 -3.65 0.99
C VAL A 19 1.07 -2.71 0.79
N ALA A 20 -0.14 -3.26 0.60
CA ALA A 20 -1.35 -2.45 0.43
C ALA A 20 -1.61 -1.55 1.66
N SER A 21 -1.50 -2.10 2.87
CA SER A 21 -1.67 -1.37 4.13
C SER A 21 -0.60 -0.28 4.30
N THR A 22 0.65 -0.57 3.93
CA THR A 22 1.75 0.40 3.97
C THR A 22 1.49 1.56 3.00
N LEU A 23 0.98 1.27 1.81
CA LEU A 23 0.62 2.28 0.80
C LEU A 23 -0.49 3.21 1.31
N ILE A 24 -1.51 2.66 1.98
CA ILE A 24 -2.58 3.44 2.60
C ILE A 24 -2.02 4.34 3.71
N ALA A 25 -1.20 3.79 4.60
CA ALA A 25 -0.58 4.57 5.67
C ALA A 25 0.31 5.70 5.12
N LEU A 26 1.05 5.43 4.05
CA LEU A 26 1.87 6.43 3.37
C LEU A 26 1.01 7.55 2.77
N GLY A 27 -0.11 7.21 2.11
CA GLY A 27 -1.07 8.17 1.60
C GLY A 27 -1.66 9.08 2.68
N VAL A 28 -1.98 8.52 3.86
CA VAL A 28 -2.46 9.30 5.02
C VAL A 28 -1.38 10.25 5.54
N ILE A 29 -0.13 9.81 5.64
CA ILE A 29 0.99 10.66 6.06
C ILE A 29 1.21 11.80 5.05
N MET A 30 1.11 11.51 3.76
CA MET A 30 1.20 12.51 2.69
C MET A 30 0.10 13.58 2.79
N LEU A 31 -1.09 13.22 3.28
CA LEU A 31 -2.21 14.12 3.50
C LEU A 31 -2.05 14.96 4.77
N MET A 32 -1.53 14.38 5.85
CA MET A 32 -1.39 15.03 7.16
C MET A 32 -0.25 16.06 7.21
N GLN A 33 0.77 15.92 6.36
CA GLN A 33 1.91 16.84 6.37
C GLN A 33 1.55 18.20 5.72
N PRO A 34 1.95 19.35 6.31
CA PRO A 34 1.62 20.70 5.82
C PRO A 34 2.74 21.37 4.99
N PHE A 35 3.83 20.68 4.68
CA PHE A 35 5.06 21.31 4.18
C PHE A 35 5.23 21.20 2.66
N VAL A 36 4.74 20.11 2.06
CA VAL A 36 4.97 19.78 0.64
C VAL A 36 3.65 19.65 -0.10
N MET A 37 3.33 20.65 -0.92
CA MET A 37 2.07 20.71 -1.69
C MET A 37 1.94 19.60 -2.75
N GLU A 38 3.06 19.17 -3.34
CA GLU A 38 3.06 18.07 -4.31
C GLU A 38 2.63 16.75 -3.66
N LEU A 39 3.21 16.43 -2.48
CA LEU A 39 2.83 15.23 -1.73
C LEU A 39 1.35 15.27 -1.32
N PHE A 40 0.82 16.44 -0.93
CA PHE A 40 -0.60 16.59 -0.65
C PHE A 40 -1.46 16.33 -1.89
N THR A 41 -1.06 16.84 -3.06
CA THR A 41 -1.78 16.63 -4.34
C THR A 41 -1.84 15.14 -4.73
N TYR A 42 -0.73 14.41 -4.56
CA TYR A 42 -0.68 12.99 -4.89
C TYR A 42 -1.20 12.07 -3.77
N SER A 43 -1.43 12.58 -2.56
CA SER A 43 -1.88 11.80 -1.39
C SER A 43 -3.17 11.01 -1.65
N PHE A 44 -4.11 11.63 -2.37
CA PHE A 44 -5.38 11.00 -2.73
C PHE A 44 -5.17 9.80 -3.67
N ILE A 45 -4.37 9.98 -4.73
CA ILE A 45 -4.08 8.91 -5.70
C ILE A 45 -3.35 7.76 -5.01
N VAL A 46 -2.36 8.06 -4.16
CA VAL A 46 -1.60 7.05 -3.42
C VAL A 46 -2.53 6.25 -2.49
N THR A 47 -3.40 6.92 -1.74
CA THR A 47 -4.37 6.26 -0.84
C THR A 47 -5.37 5.41 -1.63
N LEU A 48 -5.83 5.91 -2.78
CA LEU A 48 -6.76 5.20 -3.65
C LEU A 48 -6.12 3.92 -4.22
N ILE A 49 -4.88 4.01 -4.72
CA ILE A 49 -4.13 2.86 -5.21
C ILE A 49 -3.95 1.83 -4.08
N GLY A 50 -3.58 2.28 -2.88
CA GLY A 50 -3.47 1.41 -1.71
C GLY A 50 -4.77 0.69 -1.39
N THR A 51 -5.90 1.39 -1.44
CA THR A 51 -7.23 0.81 -1.20
C THR A 51 -7.62 -0.20 -2.28
N VAL A 52 -7.45 0.14 -3.55
CA VAL A 52 -7.77 -0.76 -4.67
C VAL A 52 -6.89 -2.01 -4.59
N MET A 53 -5.60 -1.84 -4.32
CA MET A 53 -4.66 -2.94 -4.10
C MET A 53 -5.09 -3.82 -2.92
N PHE A 54 -5.51 -3.22 -1.80
CA PHE A 54 -6.00 -3.96 -0.64
C PHE A 54 -7.23 -4.80 -1.00
N VAL A 55 -8.22 -4.21 -1.67
CA VAL A 55 -9.44 -4.91 -2.12
C VAL A 55 -9.10 -6.07 -3.06
N ILE A 56 -8.20 -5.86 -4.03
CA ILE A 56 -7.75 -6.91 -4.96
C ILE A 56 -7.07 -8.04 -4.17
N VAL A 57 -6.17 -7.71 -3.26
CA VAL A 57 -5.43 -8.70 -2.46
C VAL A 57 -6.37 -9.48 -1.54
N SER A 58 -7.37 -8.81 -0.96
CA SER A 58 -8.42 -9.42 -0.16
C SER A 58 -9.32 -10.36 -0.97
N HIS A 59 -9.26 -10.37 -2.31
CA HIS A 59 -10.06 -11.28 -3.15
C HIS A 59 -9.32 -12.54 -3.60
N PHE A 60 -7.98 -12.61 -3.47
CA PHE A 60 -7.27 -13.85 -3.71
C PHE A 60 -7.69 -14.87 -2.64
N ALA A 61 -8.31 -15.98 -3.05
CA ALA A 61 -8.62 -17.08 -2.13
C ALA A 61 -7.32 -17.64 -1.52
N GLU A 62 -7.37 -18.01 -0.24
CA GLU A 62 -6.22 -18.53 0.52
C GLU A 62 -5.72 -19.89 0.01
#